data_AF-A0A949I2T5-F1
#
_entry.id   AF-A0A949I2T5-F1
#
_cell.length_a   1.000
_cell.length_b   1.000
_cell.length_c   1.000
_cell.angle_alpha   90.00
_cell.angle_beta   90.00
_cell.angle_gamma   90.00
#
_symmetry.space_group_name_H-M   'P 1'
#
loop_
_entity.id
_entity.type
_entity.pdbx_description
1 polymer ?
#
loop_
_entity_poly.entity_id
_entity_poly.type
_entity_poly.pdbx_seq_one_letter_code
_entity_poly.pdbx_strand_id
1 'polypeptide(L)' 'AATPAALRDALTALGVAPQAITLAADPAHALQGAAARCGAADRIVVFGSFYTVGGVLEHGVPQLRAPHLP' A
#
# COMPACT_ATOMS: atom_id res chain seq x y z
N ALA A 1 -6.51 8.57 -17.16
CA ALA A 1 -6.05 8.15 -15.82
C ALA A 1 -4.61 8.62 -15.61
N ALA A 2 -4.20 8.98 -14.39
CA ALA A 2 -2.81 9.34 -14.12
C ALA A 2 -1.89 8.11 -14.30
N THR A 3 -0.73 8.30 -14.91
CA THR A 3 0.27 7.24 -15.03
C THR A 3 1.00 7.03 -13.70
N PRO A 4 1.60 5.85 -13.45
CA PRO A 4 2.40 5.63 -12.25
C PRO A 4 3.57 6.61 -12.10
N ALA A 5 4.18 7.04 -13.21
CA ALA A 5 5.24 8.05 -13.22
C ALA A 5 4.73 9.41 -12.74
N ALA A 6 3.61 9.89 -13.30
CA ALA A 6 3.02 11.16 -12.90
C ALA A 6 2.63 11.19 -11.41
N LEU A 7 2.13 10.06 -10.87
CA LEU A 7 1.82 9.95 -9.44
C LEU A 7 3.08 10.02 -8.56
N ARG A 8 4.17 9.35 -8.96
CA ARG A 8 5.45 9.42 -8.23
C ARG A 8 6.00 10.83 -8.22
N ASP A 9 5.97 11.52 -9.35
CA ASP A 9 6.48 12.89 -9.49
C ASP A 9 5.67 13.84 -8.60
N ALA A 10 4.35 13.70 -8.59
CA ALA A 10 3.46 14.48 -7.73
C ALA A 10 3.74 14.24 -6.23
N LEU A 11 3.91 12.98 -5.80
CA LEU A 11 4.24 12.65 -4.40
C LEU A 11 5.60 13.21 -4.00
N THR A 12 6.60 13.15 -4.89
CA THR A 12 7.93 13.70 -4.64
C THR A 12 7.89 15.22 -4.53
N ALA A 13 7.11 15.90 -5.38
CA ALA A 13 6.88 17.34 -5.29
C ALA A 13 6.19 17.77 -3.99
N LEU A 14 5.37 16.89 -3.39
CA LEU A 14 4.76 17.07 -2.08
C LEU A 14 5.71 16.74 -0.90
N GLY A 15 6.96 16.35 -1.17
CA GLY A 15 7.96 16.06 -0.15
C GLY A 15 7.94 14.63 0.38
N VAL A 16 7.21 13.70 -0.25
CA VAL A 16 7.31 12.28 0.09
C VAL A 16 8.67 11.77 -0.35
N ALA A 17 9.40 11.15 0.57
CA ALA A 17 10.72 10.61 0.30
C ALA A 17 10.65 9.56 -0.82
N PRO A 18 11.48 9.62 -1.88
CA PRO A 18 11.40 8.71 -3.02
C PRO A 18 11.45 7.22 -2.65
N GLN A 19 12.25 6.86 -1.64
CA GLN A 19 12.38 5.51 -1.11
C GLN A 19 11.11 4.98 -0.41
N ALA A 20 10.18 5.86 -0.03
CA ALA A 20 8.88 5.48 0.52
C ALA A 20 7.85 5.15 -0.58
N ILE A 21 8.17 5.40 -1.86
CA ILE A 21 7.27 5.18 -2.99
C ILE A 21 7.69 3.90 -3.72
N THR A 22 6.88 2.84 -3.59
CA THR A 22 7.13 1.56 -4.25
C THR A 22 6.07 1.26 -5.32
N LEU A 23 6.46 0.64 -6.43
CA LEU A 23 5.53 0.06 -7.39
C LEU A 23 5.24 -1.40 -7.02
N ALA A 24 4.02 -1.84 -7.31
CA ALA A 24 3.60 -3.23 -7.19
C ALA A 24 2.84 -3.65 -8.45
N ALA A 25 2.86 -4.95 -8.75
CA ALA A 25 2.19 -5.51 -9.94
C ALA A 25 0.66 -5.43 -9.84
N ASP A 26 0.11 -5.56 -8.63
CA ASP A 26 -1.32 -5.51 -8.34
C ASP A 26 -1.59 -5.00 -6.90
N PRO A 27 -2.85 -4.73 -6.53
CA PRO A 27 -3.19 -4.25 -5.19
C PRO A 27 -2.82 -5.22 -4.06
N ALA A 28 -2.89 -6.53 -4.28
CA ALA A 28 -2.58 -7.54 -3.27
C ALA A 28 -1.08 -7.53 -2.92
N HIS A 29 -0.20 -7.50 -3.93
CA HIS A 29 1.24 -7.35 -3.73
C HIS A 29 1.61 -6.01 -3.09
N ALA A 30 0.88 -4.93 -3.42
CA ALA A 30 1.08 -3.63 -2.77
C ALA A 30 0.80 -3.70 -1.26
N LEU A 31 -0.32 -4.33 -0.88
CA LEU A 31 -0.70 -4.52 0.51
C LEU A 31 0.32 -5.40 1.26
N GLN A 32 0.76 -6.51 0.67
CA GLN A 32 1.78 -7.39 1.27
C GLN A 32 3.09 -6.64 1.51
N GLY A 33 3.55 -5.86 0.52
CA GLY A 33 4.75 -5.05 0.64
C GLY A 33 4.64 -3.97 1.72
N ALA A 34 3.45 -3.36 1.88
CA ALA A 34 3.18 -2.42 2.97
C ALA A 34 3.17 -3.13 4.34
N ALA A 35 2.48 -4.26 4.44
CA ALA A 35 2.38 -5.07 5.66
C ALA A 35 3.75 -5.53 6.18
N ALA A 36 4.66 -5.92 5.29
CA ALA A 36 6.02 -6.32 5.65
C ALA A 36 6.86 -5.17 6.26
N ARG A 37 6.48 -3.91 6.02
CA ARG A 37 7.15 -2.73 6.57
C ARG A 37 6.46 -2.15 7.81
N CYS A 38 5.23 -2.61 8.11
CA CYS A 38 4.45 -2.10 9.24
C CYS A 38 4.95 -2.67 10.57
N GLY A 39 5.07 -1.79 11.56
CA GLY A 39 5.18 -2.15 12.97
C GLY A 39 3.84 -2.45 13.62
N ALA A 40 3.89 -2.75 14.92
CA ALA A 40 2.75 -3.11 15.78
C ALA A 40 1.53 -2.18 15.68
N ALA A 41 1.81 -0.88 15.70
CA ALA A 41 0.82 0.18 15.85
C ALA A 41 0.48 0.85 14.51
N ASP A 42 1.11 0.40 13.43
CA ASP A 42 0.94 1.01 12.12
C ASP A 42 -0.42 0.63 11.53
N ARG A 43 -0.95 1.53 10.72
CA ARG A 43 -2.23 1.35 10.02
C ARG A 43 -1.98 1.45 8.54
N ILE A 44 -2.51 0.50 7.78
CA ILE A 44 -2.49 0.56 6.32
C ILE A 44 -3.81 1.14 5.84
N VAL A 45 -3.73 2.19 5.02
CA VAL A 45 -4.89 2.81 4.38
C VAL A 45 -4.84 2.49 2.89
N VAL A 46 -5.88 1.82 2.39
CA VAL A 46 -6.07 1.54 0.96
C VAL A 46 -7.18 2.43 0.43
N PHE A 47 -6.92 3.20 -0.63
CA PHE A 47 -7.84 4.19 -1.16
C PHE A 47 -7.73 4.34 -2.68
N GLY A 48 -8.62 5.14 -3.27
CA GLY A 48 -8.64 5.42 -4.70
C GLY A 48 -9.84 4.78 -5.37
N SER A 49 -9.62 3.69 -6.11
CA SER A 49 -10.64 3.06 -6.96
C SER A 49 -11.16 1.73 -6.39
N PHE A 50 -12.32 1.30 -6.87
CA PHE A 50 -12.85 -0.05 -6.60
C PHE A 50 -11.91 -1.17 -7.03
N TYR A 51 -11.12 -0.98 -8.10
CA TYR A 51 -10.08 -1.95 -8.49
C TYR A 51 -9.05 -2.15 -7.36
N THR A 52 -8.63 -1.06 -6.73
CA THR A 52 -7.60 -1.09 -5.67
C THR A 52 -8.18 -1.64 -4.37
N VAL A 53 -9.33 -1.11 -3.93
CA VAL A 53 -9.99 -1.53 -2.69
C VAL A 53 -10.55 -2.94 -2.81
N GLY A 54 -11.18 -3.28 -3.93
CA GLY A 54 -11.69 -4.62 -4.21
C GLY A 54 -10.56 -5.64 -4.30
N GLY A 55 -9.45 -5.32 -4.99
CA GLY A 55 -8.32 -6.25 -5.13
C GLY A 55 -7.65 -6.63 -3.81
N VAL A 56 -7.64 -5.74 -2.81
CA VAL A 56 -7.13 -6.11 -1.46
C VAL A 56 -8.15 -6.87 -0.62
N LEU A 57 -9.44 -6.78 -0.95
CA LEU A 57 -10.53 -7.45 -0.24
C LEU A 57 -10.99 -8.75 -0.92
N GLU A 58 -10.48 -9.05 -2.11
CA GLU A 58 -10.91 -10.20 -2.93
C GLU A 58 -10.78 -11.53 -2.18
N HIS A 59 -9.75 -11.65 -1.34
CA HIS A 59 -9.50 -12.82 -0.49
C HIS A 59 -9.95 -12.63 0.97
N GLY A 60 -10.85 -11.67 1.22
CA GLY A 60 -11.33 -11.30 2.54
C GLY A 60 -10.55 -10.14 3.17
N VAL A 61 -10.94 -9.76 4.38
CA VAL A 61 -10.30 -8.66 5.11
C VAL A 61 -8.89 -9.08 5.55
N PRO A 62 -7.83 -8.32 5.17
CA PRO A 62 -6.46 -8.66 5.55
C PRO A 62 -6.26 -8.71 7.06
N GLN A 63 -5.72 -9.82 7.56
CA GLN A 63 -5.29 -9.94 8.96
C GLN A 63 -3.81 -9.58 9.06
N LEU A 64 -3.53 -8.31 9.36
CA LEU A 64 -2.18 -7.82 9.61
C LEU A 64 -1.76 -8.23 11.02
N ARG A 65 -1.17 -9.43 11.16
CA ARG A 65 -0.62 -9.89 12.43
C ARG A 65 0.76 -9.28 12.62
N ALA A 66 0.89 -8.41 13.61
CA ALA A 66 2.20 -7.95 14.04
C ALA A 66 2.97 -9.11 14.71
N PRO A 67 4.29 -9.26 14.52
CA PRO A 67 5.07 -10.43 14.96
C PRO A 67 5.14 -10.73 16.47
N HIS A 68 4.38 -10.03 17.32
CA HIS A 68 4.50 -10.08 18.79
C HIS A 68 3.21 -10.57 19.46
N LEU A 69 2.56 -11.55 18.84
CA LEU A 69 1.60 -12.40 19.55
C LEU A 69 2.28 -13.77 19.81
N PRO A 70 2.42 -14.22 21.06
CA PRO A 70 2.82 -15.60 21.35
C PRO A 70 1.78 -16.61 20.82
#